data_AF-A0A6L7QGE7-F1
#
_entry.id   AF-A0A6L7QGE7-F1
#
_cell.length_a   1.000
_cell.length_b   1.000
_cell.length_c   1.000
_cell.angle_alpha   90.00
_cell.angle_beta   90.00
_cell.angle_gamma   90.00
#
_symmetry.space_group_name_H-M   'P 1'
#
loop_
_entity.id
_entity.type
_entity.pdbx_description
1 polymer ?
#
loop_
_entity_poly.entity_id
_entity_poly.type
_entity_poly.pdbx_seq_one_letter_code
_entity_poly.pdbx_strand_id
1 'polypeptide(L)'
;MFVSNNNQRGLLLRNDGGNRQHWLSVLTIGTHSNRDGIGARIQVVADDLHQVEEVRSGSSYLSQNALRVHFGLGTHTRVDRVEIRWPSGVEQVLEDVAADQFLTVREPEKL
;
A
#
# COMPACT_ATOMS: atom_id res chain seq x y z
N MET A 1 -9.78 -8.15 -13.62
CA MET A 1 -8.75 -7.10 -13.78
C MET A 1 -8.73 -6.74 -15.25
N PHE A 2 -9.08 -5.50 -15.61
CA PHE A 2 -9.00 -5.02 -16.99
C PHE A 2 -7.54 -4.63 -17.26
N VAL A 3 -6.89 -5.33 -18.17
CA VAL A 3 -5.58 -4.93 -18.71
C VAL A 3 -5.82 -4.60 -20.18
N SER A 4 -5.88 -3.31 -20.51
CA SER A 4 -5.92 -2.87 -21.90
C SER A 4 -4.48 -2.75 -22.40
N ASN A 5 -4.05 -3.70 -23.23
CA ASN A 5 -2.87 -3.53 -24.07
C ASN A 5 -3.33 -3.03 -25.44
N ASN A 6 -2.79 -1.91 -25.89
CA ASN A 6 -3.17 -1.30 -27.15
C ASN A 6 -2.56 -2.10 -28.31
N ASN A 7 -3.42 -2.56 -29.22
CA ASN A 7 -3.13 -3.06 -30.58
C ASN A 7 -2.89 -4.56 -30.86
N GLN A 8 -3.31 -5.52 -30.02
CA GLN A 8 -3.48 -6.93 -30.44
C GLN A 8 -4.69 -7.62 -29.79
N ARG A 9 -5.20 -8.69 -30.44
CA ARG A 9 -6.47 -9.40 -30.17
C ARG A 9 -6.76 -9.57 -28.67
N GLY A 10 -7.98 -9.18 -28.28
CA GLY A 10 -8.42 -9.14 -26.89
C GLY A 10 -8.25 -10.47 -26.16
N LEU A 11 -7.29 -10.50 -25.23
CA LEU A 11 -7.14 -11.58 -24.27
C LEU A 11 -8.01 -11.27 -23.06
N LEU A 12 -9.13 -11.97 -22.94
CA LEU A 12 -9.96 -11.94 -21.74
C LEU A 12 -9.26 -12.76 -20.66
N LEU A 13 -8.44 -12.11 -19.82
CA LEU A 13 -7.94 -12.69 -18.58
C LEU A 13 -9.07 -12.66 -17.54
N ARG A 14 -9.95 -13.65 -17.62
CA ARG A 14 -10.98 -13.91 -16.61
C ARG A 14 -10.30 -14.54 -15.39
N ASN A 15 -10.24 -13.80 -14.28
CA ASN A 15 -9.79 -14.34 -13.00
C ASN A 15 -10.91 -15.18 -12.39
N ASP A 16 -11.11 -16.39 -12.92
CA ASP A 16 -12.04 -17.41 -12.41
C ASP A 16 -11.33 -18.29 -11.34
N GLY A 17 -10.59 -17.67 -10.43
CA GLY A 17 -9.73 -18.39 -9.49
C GLY A 17 -9.46 -17.57 -8.24
N GLY A 18 -10.50 -17.37 -7.44
CA GLY A 18 -10.48 -16.63 -6.19
C GLY A 18 -9.20 -16.80 -5.39
N ASN A 19 -8.35 -15.77 -5.41
CA ASN A 19 -7.32 -15.66 -4.41
C ASN A 19 -8.03 -15.18 -3.14
N ARG A 20 -8.45 -16.12 -2.27
CA ARG A 20 -9.03 -15.85 -0.93
C ARG A 20 -7.96 -15.39 0.06
N GLN A 21 -6.89 -14.81 -0.45
CA GLN A 21 -5.75 -14.35 0.33
C GLN A 21 -5.99 -12.90 0.69
N HIS A 22 -5.45 -12.51 1.83
CA HIS A 22 -5.67 -11.25 2.45
C HIS A 22 -4.75 -10.18 1.86
N TRP A 23 -5.15 -8.91 2.01
CA TRP A 23 -4.36 -7.79 1.53
C TRP A 23 -4.47 -6.59 2.47
N LEU A 24 -3.53 -5.66 2.39
CA LEU A 24 -3.63 -4.35 3.02
C LEU A 24 -3.19 -3.29 2.02
N SER A 25 -3.97 -2.21 1.89
CA SER A 25 -3.55 -1.11 1.03
C SER A 25 -3.46 0.18 1.82
N VAL A 26 -2.27 0.76 1.87
CA VAL A 26 -1.96 1.93 2.69
C VAL A 26 -1.92 3.19 1.82
N LEU A 27 -2.68 4.20 2.22
CA LEU A 27 -2.61 5.56 1.68
C LEU A 27 -2.01 6.48 2.74
N THR A 28 -0.93 7.16 2.41
CA THR A 28 -0.29 8.13 3.30
C THR A 28 -0.81 9.54 3.03
N ILE A 29 -1.01 10.32 4.09
CA ILE A 29 -1.32 11.74 4.03
C ILE A 29 -0.27 12.49 4.84
N GLY A 30 0.64 13.18 4.16
CA GLY A 30 1.64 14.03 4.79
C GLY A 30 1.03 15.30 5.38
N THR A 31 1.57 15.74 6.51
CA THR A 31 1.24 16.99 7.20
C THR A 31 2.48 17.90 7.32
N HIS A 32 3.65 17.30 7.55
CA HIS A 32 4.96 17.96 7.50
C HIS A 32 5.71 17.64 6.22
N SER A 33 5.60 16.40 5.77
CA SER A 33 6.07 15.93 4.48
C SER A 33 5.16 16.46 3.35
N ASN A 34 5.51 16.18 2.09
CA ASN A 34 4.60 16.47 0.98
C ASN A 34 3.23 15.80 1.22
N ARG A 35 2.15 16.42 0.73
CA ARG A 35 0.77 16.01 1.02
C ARG A 35 0.49 14.53 0.78
N ASP A 36 1.14 13.95 -0.22
CA ASP A 36 0.92 12.56 -0.63
C ASP A 36 1.82 11.57 0.12
N GLY A 37 2.74 12.06 0.96
CA GLY A 37 3.69 11.24 1.70
C GLY A 37 4.74 10.57 0.80
N ILE A 38 5.01 11.10 -0.41
CA ILE A 38 6.00 10.56 -1.34
C ILE A 38 7.36 10.46 -0.64
N GLY A 39 7.99 9.29 -0.73
CA GLY A 39 9.24 8.92 -0.04
C GLY A 39 9.03 8.31 1.34
N ALA A 40 7.80 8.18 1.84
CA ALA A 40 7.54 7.45 3.07
C ALA A 40 7.82 5.96 2.88
N ARG A 41 8.61 5.39 3.79
CA ARG A 41 8.93 3.95 3.82
C ARG A 41 7.97 3.25 4.77
N ILE A 42 7.19 2.32 4.24
CA ILE A 42 6.16 1.56 4.95
C ILE A 42 6.65 0.12 5.09
N GLN A 43 6.72 -0.37 6.31
CA GLN A 43 7.05 -1.75 6.63
C GLN A 43 5.84 -2.42 7.27
N VAL A 44 5.46 -3.58 6.73
CA VAL A 44 4.33 -4.40 7.18
C VAL A 44 4.89 -5.71 7.71
N VAL A 45 4.50 -6.06 8.94
CA VAL A 45 4.88 -7.30 9.63
C VAL A 45 3.62 -8.05 10.03
N ALA A 46 3.50 -9.31 9.59
CA ALA A 46 2.41 -10.22 9.92
C ALA A 46 2.98 -11.63 10.15
N ASP A 47 3.25 -11.99 11.40
CA ASP A 47 3.92 -13.22 11.83
C ASP A 47 5.27 -13.43 11.11
N ASP A 48 5.35 -14.38 10.18
CA ASP A 48 6.54 -14.68 9.38
C ASP A 48 6.68 -13.80 8.13
N LEU A 49 5.65 -13.00 7.80
CA LEU A 49 5.64 -12.11 6.66
C LEU A 49 6.23 -10.74 7.01
N HIS A 50 7.27 -10.34 6.27
CA HIS A 50 7.85 -9.00 6.35
C HIS A 50 7.94 -8.39 4.95
N GLN A 51 7.26 -7.26 4.75
CA GLN A 51 7.32 -6.49 3.50
C GLN A 51 7.66 -5.04 3.77
N VAL A 52 8.42 -4.44 2.84
CA VAL A 52 8.79 -3.04 2.90
C VAL A 52 8.57 -2.43 1.53
N GLU A 53 7.85 -1.34 1.49
CA GLU A 53 7.60 -0.57 0.27
C GLU A 53 7.74 0.92 0.54
N GLU A 54 7.95 1.70 -0.53
CA GLU A 54 8.06 3.15 -0.46
C GLU A 54 6.98 3.81 -1.30
N VAL A 55 6.40 4.91 -0.80
CA VAL A 55 5.44 5.71 -1.55
C VAL A 55 6.18 6.43 -2.68
N ARG A 56 5.98 5.99 -3.93
CA ARG A 56 6.66 6.56 -5.10
C ARG A 56 5.72 7.41 -5.93
N SER A 57 6.21 8.57 -6.37
CA SER A 57 5.55 9.37 -7.39
C SER A 57 5.89 8.83 -8.78
N GLY A 58 5.03 7.97 -9.32
CA GLY A 58 5.18 7.41 -10.66
C GLY A 58 4.13 7.96 -11.63
N SER A 59 4.51 8.93 -12.47
CA SER A 59 3.71 9.38 -13.61
C SER A 59 3.75 8.34 -14.73
N SER A 60 3.05 7.22 -14.57
CA SER A 60 2.80 6.30 -15.70
C SER A 60 1.38 6.56 -16.21
N TYR A 61 1.33 7.28 -17.33
CA TYR A 61 0.20 7.52 -18.23
C TYR A 61 -0.97 6.54 -17.97
N LEU A 62 -2.03 7.00 -17.29
CA LEU A 62 -3.26 6.30 -16.82
C LEU A 62 -3.35 5.89 -15.33
N SER A 63 -2.34 6.11 -14.48
CA SER A 63 -2.35 5.60 -13.09
C SER A 63 -2.58 6.67 -12.01
N GLN A 64 -3.85 6.94 -11.66
CA GLN A 64 -4.23 7.75 -10.49
C GLN A 64 -3.94 7.05 -9.13
N ASN A 65 -3.47 5.80 -9.13
CA ASN A 65 -3.34 4.96 -7.93
C ASN A 65 -1.90 4.78 -7.42
N ALA A 66 -0.89 5.44 -7.99
CA ALA A 66 0.52 5.25 -7.60
C ALA A 66 0.83 5.65 -6.14
N LEU A 67 -0.04 6.43 -5.49
CA LEU A 67 0.14 6.88 -4.11
C LEU A 67 -0.30 5.85 -3.06
N ARG A 68 -1.08 4.84 -3.46
CA ARG A 68 -1.50 3.77 -2.55
C ARG A 68 -0.55 2.59 -2.66
N VAL A 69 0.03 2.20 -1.55
CA VAL A 69 0.95 1.07 -1.47
C VAL A 69 0.15 -0.19 -1.12
N HIS A 70 0.32 -1.24 -1.92
CA HIS A 70 -0.44 -2.48 -1.80
C HIS A 70 0.45 -3.61 -1.26
N PHE A 71 -0.01 -4.30 -0.22
CA PHE A 71 0.65 -5.44 0.40
C PHE A 71 -0.23 -6.67 0.29
N GLY A 72 0.32 -7.76 -0.25
CA GLY A 72 -0.34 -9.08 -0.20
C GLY A 72 -0.01 -9.77 1.12
N LEU A 73 -1.02 -10.17 1.89
CA LEU A 73 -0.84 -10.75 3.22
C LEU A 73 -1.01 -12.27 3.26
N GLY A 74 -1.18 -12.94 2.11
CA GLY A 74 -1.36 -14.39 2.10
C GLY A 74 -2.53 -14.81 3.00
N THR A 75 -2.29 -15.72 3.95
CA THR A 75 -3.31 -16.23 4.87
C THR A 75 -3.48 -15.41 6.14
N HIS A 76 -2.71 -14.33 6.33
CA HIS A 76 -2.78 -13.50 7.52
C HIS A 76 -3.98 -12.56 7.47
N THR A 77 -4.93 -12.73 8.39
CA THR A 77 -6.12 -11.88 8.51
C THR A 77 -5.84 -10.54 9.20
N ARG A 78 -4.65 -10.36 9.77
CA ARG A 78 -4.21 -9.16 10.49
C ARG A 78 -2.72 -8.94 10.28
N VAL A 79 -2.30 -7.69 10.43
CA VAL A 79 -0.92 -7.23 10.42
C VAL A 79 -0.57 -6.83 11.85
N ASP A 80 0.47 -7.44 12.40
CA ASP A 80 0.93 -7.16 13.77
C ASP A 80 1.45 -5.74 13.89
N ARG A 81 2.20 -5.28 12.88
CA ARG A 81 2.81 -3.96 12.88
C ARG A 81 2.90 -3.33 11.48
N VAL A 82 2.42 -2.10 11.36
CA VAL A 82 2.68 -1.21 10.23
C VAL A 82 3.56 -0.07 10.71
N GLU A 83 4.81 -0.06 10.28
CA GLU A 83 5.79 1.00 10.61
C GLU A 83 5.93 1.93 9.42
N ILE A 84 5.76 3.22 9.63
CA ILE A 84 5.90 4.25 8.61
C ILE A 84 6.98 5.21 9.04
N ARG A 85 8.06 5.26 8.26
CA ARG A 85 9.08 6.29 8.36
C ARG A 85 8.80 7.36 7.32
N TRP A 86 8.40 8.53 7.80
CA TRP A 86 8.05 9.67 6.97
C TRP A 86 9.31 10.41 6.47
N PRO A 87 9.26 11.09 5.30
CA PRO A 87 10.35 11.93 4.81
C PRO A 87 10.78 13.03 5.79
N SER A 88 9.86 13.52 6.62
CA SER A 88 10.13 14.49 7.69
C SER A 88 11.04 13.95 8.82
N GLY A 89 11.30 12.64 8.83
CA GLY A 89 11.99 11.93 9.90
C GLY A 89 11.07 11.44 11.02
N VAL A 90 9.77 11.76 10.97
CA VAL A 90 8.78 11.20 11.90
C VAL A 90 8.66 9.69 11.67
N GLU A 91 8.57 8.93 12.76
CA GLU A 91 8.26 7.51 12.73
C GLU A 91 6.91 7.29 13.38
N GLN A 92 6.08 6.47 12.74
CA GLN A 92 4.74 6.15 13.19
C GLN A 92 4.53 4.65 13.13
N VAL A 93 3.93 4.09 14.18
CA VAL A 93 3.65 2.66 14.29
C VAL A 93 2.17 2.47 14.54
N LEU A 94 1.55 1.57 13.78
CA LEU A 94 0.21 1.05 14.01
C LEU A 94 0.32 -0.44 14.30
N GLU A 95 -0.35 -0.91 15.33
CA GLU A 95 -0.36 -2.32 15.71
C GLU A 95 -1.74 -2.93 15.46
N ASP A 96 -1.77 -4.25 15.31
CA ASP A 96 -3.00 -5.03 15.24
C ASP A 96 -4.00 -4.56 14.16
N VAL A 97 -3.49 -4.28 12.96
CA VAL A 97 -4.26 -3.75 11.83
C VAL A 97 -4.98 -4.88 11.11
N ALA A 98 -6.31 -4.78 10.95
CA ALA A 98 -7.08 -5.78 10.19
C ALA A 98 -6.66 -5.83 8.71
N ALA A 99 -6.71 -7.02 8.11
CA ALA A 99 -6.54 -7.15 6.67
C ALA A 99 -7.80 -6.71 5.88
N ASP A 100 -7.71 -6.81 4.56
CA ASP A 100 -8.73 -6.56 3.55
C ASP A 100 -9.31 -5.15 3.58
N GLN A 101 -8.47 -4.17 3.93
CA GLN A 101 -8.88 -2.78 4.06
C GLN A 101 -7.96 -1.79 3.37
N PHE A 102 -8.57 -0.67 3.05
CA PHE A 102 -7.91 0.56 2.66
C PHE A 102 -7.57 1.36 3.92
N LEU A 103 -6.34 1.24 4.39
CA LEU A 103 -5.85 1.99 5.54
C LEU A 103 -5.33 3.35 5.09
N THR A 104 -5.91 4.43 5.62
CA THR A 104 -5.38 5.79 5.44
C THR A 104 -4.62 6.19 6.70
N VAL A 105 -3.34 6.52 6.54
CA VAL A 105 -2.50 6.97 7.65
C VAL A 105 -2.07 8.41 7.43
N ARG A 106 -2.38 9.25 8.41
CA ARG A 106 -1.98 10.66 8.42
C ARG A 106 -0.74 10.84 9.27
N GLU A 107 0.25 11.53 8.72
CA GLU A 107 1.48 11.91 9.41
C GLU A 107 1.12 12.74 10.66
N PRO A 108 1.61 12.35 11.85
CA PRO A 108 1.29 13.06 13.08
C PRO A 108 1.99 14.42 13.12
N GLU A 109 1.47 15.32 13.94
CA GLU A 109 2.12 16.61 14.17
C GLU A 109 3.44 16.42 14.94
N LYS A 110 4.47 17.17 14.54
CA LYS A 110 5.76 17.24 15.21
C LYS A 110 5.60 18.12 16.45
N LEU A 111 5.77 17.52 17.63
CA LEU A 111 5.85 18.24 18.91
C LEU A 111 7.10 19.13 18.99
#